data_AF-A0A202E708-F1
#
_entry.id   AF-A0A202E708-F1
#
_cell.length_a   1.000
_cell.length_b   1.000
_cell.length_c   1.000
_cell.angle_alpha   90.00
_cell.angle_beta   90.00
_cell.angle_gamma   90.00
#
_symmetry.space_group_name_H-M   'P 1'
#
loop_
_entity.id
_entity.type
_entity.pdbx_description
1 polymer ?
#
loop_
_entity_poly.entity_id
_entity_poly.type
_entity_poly.pdbx_seq_one_letter_code
_entity_poly.pdbx_strand_id
1 'polypeptide(L)'
;MEFIASLDPSDEAGEDAEQEVWDGLKEALGPDDTGIAYYKYPIIDKTSGQFDQEPDFVLFHQDLGLLVIECKGYQIGHIDRIDGYTWYLQGMGQNQSTPLGQARQQAMHLRSYFNRGDTSLVNEYGEVVVPSNQFVALPNITRKEWEARGFHELPSTPKVITGDELSPQALRRRLNDISIRRSLTDEVYADGRSILSGGPAITDDYTPPVTSTANKGALYERVQKGLRGLDQKQEAIGIQIPPLWFE
;
A
#
# COMPACT_ATOMS: atom_id res chain seq x y z
N MET A 1 -8.91 7.25 -8.86
CA MET A 1 -7.79 6.58 -8.19
C MET A 1 -6.74 6.15 -9.21
N GLU A 2 -5.46 6.30 -8.89
CA GLU A 2 -4.33 5.81 -9.69
C GLU A 2 -3.94 4.39 -9.25
N PHE A 3 -3.46 3.56 -10.20
CA PHE A 3 -3.02 2.19 -9.93
C PHE A 3 -1.65 1.97 -10.60
N ILE A 4 -0.67 1.54 -9.81
CA ILE A 4 0.69 1.26 -10.28
C ILE A 4 1.07 -0.17 -9.87
N ALA A 5 1.66 -0.94 -10.79
CA ALA A 5 2.16 -2.29 -10.51
C ALA A 5 3.67 -2.35 -10.81
N SER A 6 4.43 -3.02 -9.95
CA SER A 6 5.81 -3.41 -10.24
C SER A 6 5.88 -4.39 -11.42
N LEU A 7 6.92 -4.29 -12.25
CA LEU A 7 7.05 -5.04 -13.52
C LEU A 7 7.79 -6.39 -13.39
N ASP A 8 7.78 -7.02 -12.21
CA ASP A 8 8.31 -8.40 -12.08
C ASP A 8 7.16 -9.42 -12.11
N PRO A 9 6.83 -10.00 -13.29
CA PRO A 9 5.99 -11.19 -13.37
C PRO A 9 6.83 -12.39 -12.97
N SER A 10 6.73 -12.79 -11.71
CA SER A 10 7.32 -14.03 -11.21
C SER A 10 6.21 -15.07 -11.17
N ASP A 11 6.12 -15.89 -12.23
CA ASP A 11 5.11 -16.93 -12.55
C ASP A 11 4.88 -17.98 -11.41
N GLU A 12 4.51 -17.54 -10.21
CA GLU A 12 4.35 -18.33 -8.99
C GLU A 12 2.87 -18.42 -8.58
N ALA A 13 2.48 -19.54 -7.96
CA ALA A 13 1.11 -19.86 -7.57
C ALA A 13 0.41 -18.87 -6.61
N GLY A 14 1.12 -17.83 -6.15
CA GLY A 14 0.57 -16.69 -5.40
C GLY A 14 0.01 -15.57 -6.28
N GLU A 15 0.49 -15.46 -7.52
CA GLU A 15 0.11 -14.36 -8.43
C GLU A 15 -1.37 -14.40 -8.81
N ASP A 16 -1.97 -15.58 -9.00
CA ASP A 16 -3.40 -15.69 -9.34
C ASP A 16 -4.30 -15.11 -8.22
N ALA A 17 -3.94 -15.38 -6.97
CA ALA A 17 -4.66 -14.87 -5.80
C ALA A 17 -4.49 -13.35 -5.65
N GLU A 18 -3.26 -12.85 -5.82
CA GLU A 18 -2.97 -11.42 -5.81
C GLU A 18 -3.66 -10.69 -6.96
N GLN A 19 -3.67 -11.28 -8.16
CA GLN A 19 -4.29 -10.70 -9.34
C GLN A 19 -5.81 -10.53 -9.15
N GLU A 20 -6.50 -11.52 -8.56
CA GLU A 20 -7.92 -11.42 -8.23
C GLU A 20 -8.20 -10.25 -7.27
N VAL A 21 -7.37 -10.08 -6.24
CA VAL A 21 -7.47 -8.95 -5.30
C VAL A 21 -7.19 -7.62 -6.01
N TRP A 22 -6.17 -7.57 -6.87
CA TRP A 22 -5.80 -6.37 -7.62
C TRP A 22 -6.90 -5.92 -8.58
N ASP A 23 -7.51 -6.86 -9.29
CA ASP A 23 -8.64 -6.58 -10.17
C ASP A 23 -9.85 -6.11 -9.37
N GLY A 24 -10.17 -6.78 -8.26
CA GLY A 24 -11.22 -6.33 -7.34
C GLY A 24 -10.99 -4.90 -6.84
N LEU A 25 -9.76 -4.54 -6.47
CA LEU A 25 -9.41 -3.17 -6.03
C LEU A 25 -9.64 -2.13 -7.14
N LYS A 26 -9.24 -2.43 -8.38
CA LYS A 26 -9.47 -1.55 -9.55
C LYS A 26 -10.94 -1.35 -9.86
N GLU A 27 -11.75 -2.39 -9.71
CA GLU A 27 -13.19 -2.29 -9.95
C GLU A 27 -13.93 -1.59 -8.79
N ALA A 28 -13.46 -1.77 -7.55
CA ALA A 28 -14.07 -1.18 -6.36
C ALA A 28 -13.73 0.30 -6.16
N LEU A 29 -12.54 0.73 -6.56
CA LEU A 29 -12.04 2.09 -6.38
C LEU A 29 -11.85 2.77 -7.74
N GLY A 30 -12.79 3.65 -8.06
CA GLY A 30 -12.98 4.20 -9.40
C GLY A 30 -12.25 5.53 -9.65
N PRO A 31 -12.57 6.21 -10.76
CA PRO A 31 -11.99 7.51 -11.09
C PRO A 31 -12.37 8.62 -10.09
N ASP A 32 -13.50 8.49 -9.39
CA ASP A 32 -14.00 9.47 -8.41
C ASP A 32 -13.27 9.39 -7.06
N ASP A 33 -12.57 8.29 -6.80
CA ASP A 33 -11.80 8.09 -5.58
C ASP A 33 -10.44 8.83 -5.67
N THR A 34 -10.11 9.63 -4.66
CA THR A 34 -8.83 10.36 -4.59
C THR A 34 -7.81 9.52 -3.84
N GLY A 35 -6.91 8.89 -4.56
CA GLY A 35 -5.92 7.98 -3.99
C GLY A 35 -5.01 7.36 -5.04
N ILE A 36 -4.02 6.61 -4.54
CA ILE A 36 -3.17 5.71 -5.32
C ILE A 36 -3.14 4.31 -4.68
N ALA A 37 -3.09 3.27 -5.52
CA ALA A 37 -2.76 1.90 -5.13
C ALA A 37 -1.48 1.43 -5.83
N TYR A 38 -0.69 0.66 -5.10
CA TYR A 38 0.50 -0.02 -5.57
C TYR A 38 0.34 -1.54 -5.41
N TYR A 39 0.71 -2.30 -6.44
CA TYR A 39 0.89 -3.74 -6.39
C TYR A 39 2.39 -4.05 -6.34
N LYS A 40 2.82 -4.76 -5.28
CA LYS A 40 4.22 -5.02 -4.90
C LYS A 40 5.02 -3.72 -4.74
N TYR A 41 4.74 -2.98 -3.66
CA TYR A 41 5.41 -1.70 -3.39
C TYR A 41 6.85 -1.93 -2.90
N PRO A 42 7.88 -1.38 -3.57
CA PRO A 42 9.27 -1.63 -3.18
C PRO A 42 9.61 -0.86 -1.89
N ILE A 43 9.86 -1.58 -0.80
CA ILE A 43 10.45 -0.99 0.41
C ILE A 43 11.96 -1.25 0.39
N ILE A 44 12.75 -0.18 0.22
CA ILE A 44 14.21 -0.27 0.17
C ILE A 44 14.77 -0.08 1.58
N ASP A 45 15.30 -1.14 2.18
CA ASP A 45 16.15 -1.02 3.38
C ASP A 45 17.58 -0.65 2.97
N LYS A 46 17.95 0.62 3.18
CA LYS A 46 19.28 1.16 2.86
C LYS A 46 20.41 0.53 3.68
N THR A 47 20.09 -0.21 4.75
CA THR A 47 21.09 -0.75 5.69
C THR A 47 21.56 -2.14 5.31
N SER A 48 20.69 -2.94 4.68
CA SER A 48 20.97 -4.32 4.28
C SER A 48 21.17 -4.48 2.76
N GLY A 49 20.72 -3.53 1.95
CA GLY A 49 20.77 -3.64 0.48
C GLY A 49 19.88 -4.75 -0.08
N GLN A 50 18.98 -5.30 0.74
CA GLN A 50 18.02 -6.33 0.36
C GLN A 50 16.60 -5.74 0.32
N PHE A 51 15.84 -6.11 -0.72
CA PHE A 51 14.40 -5.89 -0.82
C PHE A 51 13.69 -6.93 0.07
N ASP A 52 13.77 -6.77 1.38
CA ASP A 52 13.32 -7.83 2.29
C ASP A 52 11.81 -7.79 2.60
N GLN A 53 11.08 -6.73 2.21
CA GLN A 53 9.66 -6.56 2.57
C GLN A 53 8.87 -5.82 1.49
N GLU A 54 8.34 -6.52 0.50
CA GLU A 54 7.36 -5.96 -0.42
C GLU A 54 5.95 -6.26 0.11
N PRO A 55 5.15 -5.24 0.47
CA PRO A 55 3.75 -5.44 0.73
C PRO A 55 3.05 -5.76 -0.59
N ASP A 56 2.17 -6.77 -0.58
CA ASP A 56 1.42 -7.16 -1.77
C ASP A 56 0.61 -5.96 -2.30
N PHE A 57 -0.12 -5.25 -1.43
CA PHE A 57 -0.78 -4.01 -1.82
C PHE A 57 -0.60 -2.88 -0.80
N VAL A 58 -0.28 -1.69 -1.32
CA VAL A 58 -0.26 -0.44 -0.57
C VAL A 58 -1.23 0.54 -1.20
N LEU A 59 -2.20 1.04 -0.44
CA LEU A 59 -3.09 2.11 -0.89
C LEU A 59 -2.88 3.35 -0.03
N PHE A 60 -2.85 4.51 -0.66
CA PHE A 60 -2.91 5.79 0.01
C PHE A 60 -4.09 6.57 -0.55
N HIS A 61 -5.15 6.66 0.25
CA HIS A 61 -6.46 7.18 -0.17
C HIS A 61 -6.90 8.30 0.77
N GLN A 62 -7.48 9.37 0.22
CA GLN A 62 -7.86 10.55 0.99
C GLN A 62 -8.85 10.22 2.11
N ASP A 63 -9.85 9.38 1.86
CA ASP A 63 -10.82 8.96 2.87
C ASP A 63 -10.41 7.75 3.71
N LEU A 64 -9.45 6.93 3.23
CA LEU A 64 -9.09 5.65 3.87
C LEU A 64 -7.71 5.69 4.55
N GLY A 65 -6.95 6.77 4.38
CA GLY A 65 -5.58 6.89 4.86
C GLY A 65 -4.64 5.92 4.16
N LEU A 66 -3.67 5.40 4.91
CA LEU A 66 -2.75 4.37 4.46
C LEU A 66 -3.36 2.98 4.72
N LEU A 67 -3.51 2.17 3.67
CA LEU A 67 -3.91 0.78 3.77
C LEU A 67 -2.75 -0.11 3.31
N VAL A 68 -2.50 -1.17 4.06
CA VAL A 68 -1.62 -2.27 3.65
C VAL A 68 -2.43 -3.56 3.65
N ILE A 69 -2.40 -4.29 2.53
CA ILE A 69 -3.14 -5.54 2.37
C ILE A 69 -2.12 -6.63 2.05
N GLU A 70 -2.08 -7.64 2.91
CA GLU A 70 -1.32 -8.87 2.68
C GLU A 70 -2.25 -9.93 2.09
N CYS A 71 -1.91 -10.47 0.94
CA CYS A 71 -2.65 -11.53 0.26
C CYS A 71 -2.08 -12.90 0.62
N LYS A 72 -2.97 -13.86 0.85
CA LYS A 72 -2.62 -15.28 0.96
C LYS A 72 -3.62 -16.13 0.18
N GLY A 73 -3.12 -16.87 -0.81
CA GLY A 73 -3.90 -17.84 -1.60
C GLY A 73 -4.31 -19.11 -0.84
N TYR A 74 -4.45 -19.06 0.49
CA TYR A 74 -4.80 -20.23 1.30
C TYR A 74 -6.23 -20.69 1.03
N GLN A 75 -6.44 -22.01 1.04
CA GLN A 75 -7.76 -22.62 1.17
C GLN A 75 -8.10 -22.73 2.67
N ILE A 76 -9.39 -22.77 3.03
CA ILE A 76 -9.78 -22.82 4.46
C ILE A 76 -9.20 -24.05 5.19
N GLY A 77 -9.03 -25.16 4.46
CA GLY A 77 -8.42 -26.39 4.98
C GLY A 77 -6.93 -26.26 5.31
N HIS A 78 -6.21 -25.31 4.70
CA HIS A 78 -4.79 -25.08 4.98
C HIS A 78 -4.57 -24.45 6.36
N ILE A 79 -5.56 -23.71 6.88
CA ILE A 79 -5.45 -23.04 8.18
C ILE A 79 -5.97 -24.01 9.24
N ASP A 80 -5.09 -24.54 10.07
CA ASP A 80 -5.45 -25.45 11.17
C ASP A 80 -6.02 -24.65 12.36
N ARG A 81 -5.25 -23.65 12.83
CA ARG A 81 -5.64 -22.76 13.93
C ARG A 81 -4.92 -21.42 13.84
N ILE A 82 -5.44 -20.44 14.57
CA ILE A 82 -4.85 -19.11 14.72
C ILE A 82 -4.63 -18.85 16.20
N ASP A 83 -3.42 -18.42 16.57
CA ASP A 83 -3.05 -18.04 17.94
C ASP A 83 -2.29 -16.72 17.91
N GLY A 84 -2.91 -15.67 18.47
CA GLY A 84 -2.45 -14.29 18.30
C GLY A 84 -2.37 -13.90 16.82
N TYR A 85 -1.16 -13.62 16.34
CA TYR A 85 -0.89 -13.31 14.93
C TYR A 85 -0.39 -14.50 14.11
N THR A 86 -0.15 -15.65 14.75
CA THR A 86 0.42 -16.83 14.12
C THR A 86 -0.68 -17.74 13.61
N TRP A 87 -0.64 -18.03 12.31
CA TRP A 87 -1.50 -18.98 11.63
C TRP A 87 -0.72 -20.28 11.49
N TYR A 88 -1.26 -21.35 12.05
CA TYR A 88 -0.69 -22.69 11.93
C TYR A 88 -1.27 -23.35 10.69
N LEU A 89 -0.39 -23.78 9.81
CA LEU A 89 -0.74 -24.24 8.47
C LEU A 89 -0.49 -25.75 8.34
N GLN A 90 -1.34 -26.40 7.56
CA GLN A 90 -1.22 -27.81 7.20
C GLN A 90 -1.31 -27.99 5.68
N GLY A 91 -0.64 -29.02 5.17
CA GLY A 91 -0.62 -29.31 3.73
C GLY A 91 0.14 -28.28 2.88
N MET A 92 0.94 -27.42 3.50
CA MET A 92 1.73 -26.36 2.87
C MET A 92 3.23 -26.59 3.12
N GLY A 93 4.09 -26.00 2.28
CA GLY A 93 5.55 -26.09 2.46
C GLY A 93 6.05 -25.40 3.74
N GLN A 94 5.32 -24.39 4.22
CA GLN A 94 5.51 -23.73 5.50
C GLN A 94 4.42 -24.14 6.49
N ASN A 95 4.78 -24.33 7.75
CA ASN A 95 3.85 -24.75 8.81
C ASN A 95 3.29 -23.58 9.64
N GLN A 96 3.82 -22.37 9.45
CA GLN A 96 3.36 -21.16 10.12
C GLN A 96 3.42 -19.96 9.17
N SER A 97 2.57 -18.97 9.44
CA SER A 97 2.61 -17.65 8.82
C SER A 97 2.12 -16.59 9.80
N THR A 98 2.46 -15.32 9.56
CA THR A 98 1.96 -14.19 10.35
C THR A 98 1.41 -13.06 9.47
N PRO A 99 0.38 -13.29 8.63
CA PRO A 99 -0.01 -12.32 7.60
C PRO A 99 -0.35 -10.93 8.14
N LEU A 100 -1.10 -10.88 9.26
CA LEU A 100 -1.41 -9.60 9.92
C LEU A 100 -0.17 -8.95 10.57
N GLY A 101 0.78 -9.76 11.03
CA GLY A 101 2.06 -9.28 11.57
C GLY A 101 2.90 -8.62 10.48
N GLN A 102 2.99 -9.25 9.30
CA GLN A 102 3.67 -8.73 8.11
C GLN A 102 3.06 -7.39 7.67
N ALA A 103 1.75 -7.34 7.45
CA ALA A 103 1.04 -6.12 7.07
C ALA A 103 1.24 -4.97 8.08
N ARG A 104 1.28 -5.29 9.39
CA ARG A 104 1.55 -4.28 10.43
C ARG A 104 2.97 -3.77 10.41
N GLN A 105 3.95 -4.65 10.26
CA GLN A 105 5.36 -4.25 10.18
C GLN A 105 5.60 -3.35 8.98
N GLN A 106 5.09 -3.74 7.81
CA GLN A 106 5.15 -2.96 6.58
C GLN A 106 4.44 -1.60 6.74
N ALA A 107 3.23 -1.57 7.32
CA ALA A 107 2.52 -0.32 7.57
C ALA A 107 3.27 0.60 8.54
N MET A 108 3.91 0.06 9.58
CA MET A 108 4.76 0.84 10.49
C MET A 108 5.98 1.42 9.76
N HIS A 109 6.61 0.62 8.88
CA HIS A 109 7.74 1.07 8.08
C HIS A 109 7.33 2.23 7.15
N LEU A 110 6.27 2.07 6.37
CA LEU A 110 5.76 3.12 5.49
C LEU A 110 5.35 4.38 6.27
N ARG A 111 4.67 4.20 7.42
CA ARG A 111 4.25 5.32 8.28
C ARG A 111 5.46 6.06 8.87
N SER A 112 6.60 5.41 9.05
CA SER A 112 7.82 6.07 9.53
C SER A 112 8.33 7.14 8.55
N TYR A 113 8.08 6.99 7.25
CA TYR A 113 8.45 7.98 6.25
C TYR A 113 7.71 9.31 6.42
N PHE A 114 6.52 9.28 7.02
CA PHE A 114 5.72 10.47 7.32
C PHE A 114 6.18 11.23 8.57
N ASN A 115 7.04 10.63 9.40
CA ASN A 115 7.49 11.23 10.65
C ASN A 115 8.67 12.21 10.45
N ARG A 116 8.53 13.12 9.48
CA ARG A 116 9.47 14.22 9.24
C ARG A 116 8.85 15.48 9.85
N GLY A 117 9.50 16.02 10.88
CA GLY A 117 8.93 17.02 11.81
C GLY A 117 8.43 18.35 11.20
N ASP A 118 8.72 18.61 9.93
CA ASP A 118 8.38 19.87 9.23
C ASP A 118 7.31 19.67 8.13
N THR A 119 6.35 18.76 8.32
CA THR A 119 5.32 18.44 7.31
C THR A 119 3.91 18.53 7.87
N SER A 120 2.90 18.68 7.01
CA SER A 120 1.48 18.61 7.41
C SER A 120 1.08 17.22 7.97
N LEU A 121 1.95 16.23 7.82
CA LEU A 121 1.74 14.84 8.20
C LEU A 121 1.91 14.57 9.69
N VAL A 122 2.45 15.53 10.46
CA VAL A 122 2.63 15.42 11.91
C VAL A 122 1.83 16.51 12.63
N ASN A 123 1.21 16.16 13.77
CA ASN A 123 0.54 17.13 14.61
C ASN A 123 1.53 17.90 15.51
N GLU A 124 1.01 18.84 16.30
CA GLU A 124 1.79 19.64 17.25
C GLU A 124 2.53 18.81 18.33
N TYR A 125 2.14 17.56 18.53
CA TYR A 125 2.77 16.61 19.47
C TYR A 125 3.81 15.70 18.79
N GLY A 126 4.05 15.87 17.48
CA GLY A 126 4.96 15.04 16.68
C GLY A 126 4.38 13.67 16.30
N GLU A 127 3.06 13.51 16.35
CA GLU A 127 2.40 12.25 15.96
C GLU A 127 1.93 12.31 14.51
N VAL A 128 2.17 11.24 13.75
CA VAL A 128 1.69 11.13 12.36
C VAL A 128 0.16 11.11 12.32
N VAL A 129 -0.44 12.08 11.62
CA VAL A 129 -1.91 12.29 11.54
C VAL A 129 -2.61 11.34 10.57
N VAL A 130 -1.86 10.72 9.65
CA VAL A 130 -2.38 9.74 8.70
C VAL A 130 -2.75 8.45 9.44
N PRO A 131 -4.03 8.03 9.41
CA PRO A 131 -4.44 6.74 9.94
C PRO A 131 -3.88 5.62 9.06
N SER A 132 -3.44 4.52 9.69
CA SER A 132 -3.04 3.31 8.97
C SER A 132 -3.94 2.13 9.35
N ASN A 133 -4.35 1.36 8.33
CA ASN A 133 -5.12 0.14 8.52
C ASN A 133 -4.45 -1.02 7.76
N GLN A 134 -4.63 -2.23 8.29
CA GLN A 134 -4.07 -3.44 7.72
C GLN A 134 -5.19 -4.45 7.46
N PHE A 135 -5.13 -5.11 6.32
CA PHE A 135 -6.04 -6.19 5.94
C PHE A 135 -5.26 -7.44 5.57
N VAL A 136 -5.93 -8.58 5.69
CA VAL A 136 -5.50 -9.85 5.08
C VAL A 136 -6.52 -10.23 4.02
N ALA A 137 -6.10 -10.37 2.77
CA ALA A 137 -6.95 -10.84 1.68
C ALA A 137 -6.80 -12.35 1.52
N LEU A 138 -7.93 -13.05 1.45
CA LEU A 138 -8.04 -14.49 1.30
C LEU A 138 -8.99 -14.81 0.14
N PRO A 139 -8.56 -14.62 -1.12
CA PRO A 139 -9.42 -14.77 -2.30
C PRO A 139 -10.01 -16.19 -2.44
N ASN A 140 -9.30 -17.19 -1.92
CA ASN A 140 -9.70 -18.60 -1.98
C ASN A 140 -10.60 -19.07 -0.82
N ILE A 141 -11.05 -18.17 0.05
CA ILE A 141 -11.90 -18.49 1.22
C ILE A 141 -13.13 -17.60 1.17
N THR A 142 -14.30 -18.17 1.44
CA THR A 142 -15.55 -17.42 1.59
C THR A 142 -15.75 -16.92 3.03
N ARG A 143 -16.55 -15.86 3.21
CA ARG A 143 -16.94 -15.36 4.53
C ARG A 143 -17.57 -16.46 5.38
N LYS A 144 -18.42 -17.28 4.77
CA LYS A 144 -19.10 -18.41 5.42
C LYS A 144 -18.12 -19.47 5.95
N GLU A 145 -17.11 -19.83 5.16
CA GLU A 145 -16.08 -20.79 5.59
C GLU A 145 -15.24 -20.24 6.74
N TRP A 146 -14.85 -18.96 6.64
CA TRP A 146 -14.11 -18.27 7.70
C TRP A 146 -14.89 -18.23 9.02
N GLU A 147 -16.18 -17.91 8.96
CA GLU A 147 -17.06 -17.86 10.12
C GLU A 147 -17.33 -19.24 10.71
N ALA A 148 -17.53 -20.27 9.88
CA ALA A 148 -17.74 -21.65 10.32
C ALA A 148 -16.56 -22.22 11.13
N ARG A 149 -15.35 -21.70 10.93
CA ARG A 149 -14.16 -22.03 11.74
C ARG A 149 -14.06 -21.25 13.06
N GLY A 150 -14.94 -20.28 13.30
CA GLY A 150 -14.90 -19.40 14.47
C GLY A 150 -13.77 -18.37 14.43
N PHE A 151 -13.05 -18.23 13.31
CA PHE A 151 -11.89 -17.33 13.22
C PHE A 151 -12.26 -15.84 13.27
N HIS A 152 -13.53 -15.51 13.07
CA HIS A 152 -14.07 -14.16 13.20
C HIS A 152 -14.27 -13.70 14.66
N GLU A 153 -14.30 -14.63 15.62
CA GLU A 153 -14.55 -14.34 17.05
C GLU A 153 -13.27 -14.22 17.87
N LEU A 154 -12.10 -14.38 17.25
CA LEU A 154 -10.83 -14.36 17.97
C LEU A 154 -10.51 -12.93 18.47
N PRO A 155 -9.93 -12.77 19.67
CA PRO A 155 -9.60 -11.43 20.20
C PRO A 155 -8.65 -10.61 19.32
N SER A 156 -7.86 -11.28 18.47
CA SER A 156 -6.91 -10.69 17.53
C SER A 156 -7.27 -10.95 16.08
N THR A 157 -8.57 -11.12 15.77
CA THR A 157 -9.03 -11.38 14.40
C THR A 157 -8.55 -10.27 13.44
N PRO A 158 -7.83 -10.62 12.37
CA PRO A 158 -7.49 -9.66 11.33
C PRO A 158 -8.74 -9.11 10.65
N LYS A 159 -8.66 -7.89 10.13
CA LYS A 159 -9.64 -7.44 9.13
C LYS A 159 -9.42 -8.25 7.86
N VAL A 160 -10.22 -9.28 7.67
CA VAL A 160 -10.12 -10.17 6.50
C VAL A 160 -11.05 -9.69 5.40
N ILE A 161 -10.55 -9.69 4.16
CA ILE A 161 -11.32 -9.60 2.91
C ILE A 161 -11.36 -11.03 2.33
N THR A 162 -12.56 -11.60 2.20
CA THR A 162 -12.74 -12.95 1.62
C THR A 162 -13.03 -12.87 0.13
N GLY A 163 -12.85 -13.98 -0.61
CA GLY A 163 -13.05 -14.01 -2.07
C GLY A 163 -14.44 -13.57 -2.51
N ASP A 164 -15.47 -14.00 -1.78
CA ASP A 164 -16.86 -13.60 -2.01
C ASP A 164 -17.14 -12.11 -1.71
N GLU A 165 -16.16 -11.38 -1.20
CA GLU A 165 -16.22 -9.94 -0.96
C GLU A 165 -15.39 -9.12 -1.96
N LEU A 166 -14.75 -9.73 -2.95
CA LEU A 166 -13.97 -9.00 -3.96
C LEU A 166 -14.83 -8.28 -5.01
N SER A 167 -16.15 -8.49 -5.01
CA SER A 167 -17.06 -7.69 -5.83
C SER A 167 -16.97 -6.20 -5.45
N PRO A 168 -17.14 -5.26 -6.42
CA PRO A 168 -16.88 -3.84 -6.19
C PRO A 168 -17.60 -3.27 -4.96
N GLN A 169 -18.88 -3.59 -4.80
CA GLN A 169 -19.70 -3.09 -3.70
C GLN A 169 -19.29 -3.70 -2.35
N ALA A 170 -19.03 -5.01 -2.32
CA ALA A 170 -18.67 -5.71 -1.09
C ALA A 170 -17.27 -5.28 -0.60
N LEU A 171 -16.31 -5.16 -1.53
CA LEU A 171 -14.95 -4.74 -1.24
C LEU A 171 -14.94 -3.30 -0.74
N ARG A 172 -15.66 -2.39 -1.42
CA ARG A 172 -15.77 -0.99 -0.97
C ARG A 172 -16.39 -0.89 0.42
N ARG A 173 -17.44 -1.68 0.71
CA ARG A 173 -18.01 -1.75 2.07
C ARG A 173 -16.98 -2.24 3.08
N ARG A 174 -16.16 -3.23 2.72
CA ARG A 174 -15.14 -3.79 3.61
C ARG A 174 -13.98 -2.84 3.87
N LEU A 175 -13.51 -2.12 2.85
CA LEU A 175 -12.49 -1.08 2.99
C LEU A 175 -13.00 0.10 3.83
N ASN A 176 -14.30 0.41 3.77
CA ASN A 176 -14.92 1.45 4.61
C ASN A 176 -15.23 0.97 6.04
N ASP A 177 -15.11 -0.33 6.34
CA ASP A 177 -15.24 -0.89 7.69
C ASP A 177 -13.96 -0.66 8.52
N ILE A 178 -13.54 0.59 8.53
CA ILE A 178 -12.38 1.10 9.25
C ILE A 178 -12.82 2.30 10.09
N SER A 179 -12.31 2.37 11.31
CA SER A 179 -12.60 3.49 12.19
C SER A 179 -11.72 4.69 11.82
N ILE A 180 -12.08 5.37 10.73
CA ILE A 180 -11.51 6.68 10.40
C ILE A 180 -12.46 7.76 10.88
N ARG A 181 -11.91 8.71 11.64
CA ARG A 181 -12.73 9.80 12.20
C ARG A 181 -12.96 10.93 11.21
N ARG A 182 -12.04 11.15 10.26
CA ARG A 182 -12.07 12.21 9.24
C ARG A 182 -11.16 11.85 8.06
N SER A 183 -11.58 12.24 6.86
CA SER A 183 -10.74 12.22 5.65
C SER A 183 -9.50 13.10 5.82
N LEU A 184 -8.43 12.77 5.10
CA LEU A 184 -7.24 13.59 5.00
C LEU A 184 -7.58 14.92 4.31
N THR A 185 -6.96 16.01 4.76
CA THR A 185 -7.01 17.27 4.01
C THR A 185 -6.23 17.12 2.70
N ASP A 186 -6.53 17.97 1.72
CA ASP A 186 -5.81 17.97 0.44
C ASP A 186 -4.29 18.13 0.63
N GLU A 187 -3.87 18.93 1.61
CA GLU A 187 -2.47 19.15 1.98
C GLU A 187 -1.82 17.88 2.54
N VAL A 188 -2.46 17.23 3.52
CA VAL A 188 -1.98 15.97 4.12
C VAL A 188 -1.91 14.86 3.08
N TYR A 189 -2.90 14.79 2.18
CA TYR A 189 -2.87 13.85 1.07
C TYR A 189 -1.73 14.17 0.08
N ALA A 190 -1.55 15.43 -0.31
CA ALA A 190 -0.50 15.81 -1.26
C ALA A 190 0.90 15.50 -0.69
N ASP A 191 1.16 15.85 0.57
CA ASP A 191 2.45 15.59 1.23
C ASP A 191 2.70 14.08 1.37
N GLY A 192 1.69 13.32 1.81
CA GLY A 192 1.81 11.88 1.97
C GLY A 192 2.04 11.17 0.64
N ARG A 193 1.32 11.56 -0.41
CA ARG A 193 1.51 11.06 -1.77
C ARG A 193 2.92 11.36 -2.26
N SER A 194 3.42 12.58 -2.04
CA SER A 194 4.77 12.98 -2.44
C SER A 194 5.87 12.15 -1.78
N ILE A 195 5.69 11.79 -0.50
CA ILE A 195 6.64 10.94 0.22
C ILE A 195 6.63 9.51 -0.32
N LEU A 196 5.45 8.97 -0.63
CA LEU A 196 5.30 7.61 -1.17
C LEU A 196 5.77 7.51 -2.63
N SER A 197 5.62 8.57 -3.45
CA SER A 197 6.10 8.61 -4.84
C SER A 197 7.60 8.84 -4.98
N GLY A 198 8.22 9.48 -3.99
CA GLY A 198 9.62 9.92 -4.01
C GLY A 198 10.52 9.04 -3.14
N GLY A 199 10.39 7.71 -3.24
CA GLY A 199 11.30 6.80 -2.56
C GLY A 199 12.76 7.23 -2.75
N PRO A 200 13.62 6.96 -1.77
CA PRO A 200 14.01 7.93 -0.75
C PRO A 200 14.44 9.29 -1.31
N ALA A 201 14.17 10.38 -0.58
CA ALA A 201 14.78 11.67 -0.83
C ALA A 201 16.30 11.52 -1.06
N ILE A 202 16.74 11.80 -2.28
CA ILE A 202 18.07 12.31 -2.53
C ILE A 202 18.05 13.69 -1.89
N THR A 203 18.37 13.74 -0.60
CA THR A 203 18.82 14.98 0.03
C THR A 203 20.15 15.31 -0.61
N ASP A 204 20.12 16.10 -1.67
CA ASP A 204 21.21 16.99 -2.02
C ASP A 204 20.60 18.30 -2.50
N ASP A 205 21.06 19.39 -1.88
CA ASP A 205 20.63 20.76 -2.08
C ASP A 205 20.60 21.15 -3.58
N TYR A 206 19.44 21.05 -4.22
CA TYR A 206 19.25 21.62 -5.55
C TYR A 206 18.55 22.97 -5.45
N THR A 207 19.33 24.04 -5.51
CA THR A 207 18.81 25.38 -5.80
C THR A 207 18.82 25.60 -7.32
N PRO A 208 17.66 25.70 -8.00
CA PRO A 208 17.64 25.96 -9.43
C PRO A 208 18.13 27.39 -9.74
N PRO A 209 18.97 27.60 -10.76
CA PRO A 209 19.39 28.93 -11.16
C PRO A 209 18.22 29.68 -11.81
N VAL A 210 18.02 30.93 -11.38
CA VAL A 210 16.99 31.83 -11.90
C VAL A 210 17.43 32.41 -13.24
N THR A 211 16.71 32.11 -14.32
CA THR A 211 16.79 32.88 -15.57
C THR A 211 15.39 33.28 -16.06
N SER A 212 15.21 34.60 -16.21
CA SER A 212 14.04 35.30 -16.76
C SER A 212 13.96 35.11 -18.29
N THR A 213 12.89 35.36 -19.06
CA THR A 213 11.71 36.24 -18.99
C THR A 213 10.65 35.63 -19.93
N ALA A 214 9.61 35.03 -19.38
CA ALA A 214 8.31 34.76 -20.01
C ALA A 214 7.31 34.64 -18.86
N ASN A 215 6.08 35.16 -19.00
CA ASN A 215 5.10 35.34 -17.91
C ASN A 215 5.20 34.24 -16.85
N LYS A 216 5.81 34.61 -15.70
CA LYS A 216 6.31 33.68 -14.68
C LYS A 216 5.28 32.60 -14.35
N GLY A 217 4.01 32.97 -14.18
CA GLY A 217 2.92 32.02 -13.87
C GLY A 217 2.74 30.90 -14.91
N ALA A 218 2.71 31.23 -16.20
CA ALA A 218 2.51 30.23 -17.26
C ALA A 218 3.76 29.35 -17.48
N LEU A 219 4.96 29.87 -17.20
CA LEU A 219 6.19 29.09 -17.22
C LEU A 219 6.27 28.15 -16.01
N TYR A 220 5.94 28.62 -14.81
CA TYR A 220 5.86 27.80 -13.61
C TYR A 220 4.83 26.68 -13.76
N GLU A 221 3.65 26.96 -14.27
CA GLU A 221 2.62 25.94 -14.46
C GLU A 221 3.02 24.90 -15.51
N ARG A 222 3.70 25.31 -16.59
CA ARG A 222 4.19 24.40 -17.64
C ARG A 222 5.40 23.59 -17.17
N VAL A 223 6.30 24.18 -16.39
CA VAL A 223 7.45 23.51 -15.76
C VAL A 223 6.97 22.57 -14.66
N GLN A 224 5.99 22.96 -13.85
CA GLN A 224 5.44 22.13 -12.77
C GLN A 224 4.59 20.97 -13.33
N LYS A 225 3.81 21.20 -14.38
CA LYS A 225 3.08 20.13 -15.08
C LYS A 225 4.02 19.21 -15.86
N GLY A 226 5.11 19.77 -16.41
CA GLY A 226 6.20 19.02 -17.04
C GLY A 226 7.00 18.18 -16.04
N LEU A 227 7.34 18.75 -14.88
CA LEU A 227 8.00 18.08 -13.76
C LEU A 227 7.09 16.99 -13.20
N ARG A 228 5.80 17.26 -12.93
CA ARG A 228 4.85 16.23 -12.50
C ARG A 228 4.71 15.10 -13.52
N GLY A 229 4.66 15.40 -14.81
CA GLY A 229 4.59 14.38 -15.87
C GLY A 229 5.90 13.60 -16.05
N LEU A 230 7.05 14.21 -15.74
CA LEU A 230 8.35 13.56 -15.72
C LEU A 230 8.54 12.74 -14.44
N ASP A 231 8.11 13.23 -13.29
CA ASP A 231 8.08 12.56 -11.98
C ASP A 231 7.15 11.34 -12.05
N GLN A 232 5.96 11.45 -12.64
CA GLN A 232 5.07 10.29 -12.85
C GLN A 232 5.71 9.24 -13.76
N LYS A 233 6.42 9.66 -14.81
CA LYS A 233 7.15 8.74 -15.68
C LYS A 233 8.38 8.16 -14.97
N GLN A 234 9.07 8.92 -14.14
CA GLN A 234 10.23 8.47 -13.36
C GLN A 234 9.81 7.59 -12.17
N GLU A 235 8.65 7.80 -11.57
CA GLU A 235 8.04 6.96 -10.53
C GLU A 235 7.62 5.62 -11.16
N ALA A 236 6.92 5.66 -12.30
CA ALA A 236 6.63 4.46 -13.07
C ALA A 236 7.94 3.75 -13.47
N ILE A 237 8.91 4.45 -14.06
CA ILE A 237 10.20 3.87 -14.46
C ILE A 237 11.01 3.34 -13.26
N GLY A 238 10.98 4.02 -12.12
CA GLY A 238 11.72 3.65 -10.90
C GLY A 238 11.10 2.47 -10.15
N ILE A 239 9.78 2.28 -10.28
CA ILE A 239 9.08 1.05 -9.88
C ILE A 239 9.31 -0.07 -10.90
N GLN A 240 9.52 0.27 -12.18
CA GLN A 240 9.66 -0.67 -13.28
C GLN A 240 11.09 -1.18 -13.55
N ILE A 241 12.12 -0.45 -13.11
CA ILE A 241 13.53 -0.79 -13.34
C ILE A 241 14.26 -0.78 -12.00
N PRO A 242 14.57 -1.95 -11.40
CA PRO A 242 15.47 -1.99 -10.26
C PRO A 242 16.84 -1.42 -10.68
N PRO A 243 17.56 -0.71 -9.79
CA PRO A 243 18.85 -0.13 -10.14
C PRO A 243 19.79 -1.23 -10.62
N LEU A 244 20.15 -1.16 -11.91
CA LEU A 244 21.17 -2.04 -12.48
C LEU A 244 22.48 -1.79 -11.75
N TRP A 245 23.00 -2.85 -11.14
CA TRP A 245 24.37 -2.90 -10.63
C TRP A 245 25.32 -2.58 -11.77
N PHE A 246 25.95 -1.41 -11.74
CA PHE A 246 27.19 -1.19 -12.46
C PHE A 246 28.32 -1.64 -11.54
N GLU A 247 28.99 -2.74 -11.92
CA GLU A 247 30.29 -3.16 -11.37
C GLU A 247 31.37 -2.09 -11.57
#